data_AF-A0A7L7L1Y8-F1
#
_entry.id   AF-A0A7L7L1Y8-F1
#
_cell.length_a   1.000
_cell.length_b   1.000
_cell.length_c   1.000
_cell.angle_alpha   90.00
_cell.angle_beta   90.00
_cell.angle_gamma   90.00
#
_symmetry.space_group_name_H-M   'P 1'
#
loop_
_entity.id
_entity.type
_entity.pdbx_description
1 polymer ?
#
loop_
_entity_poly.entity_id
_entity_poly.type
_entity_poly.pdbx_seq_one_letter_code
_entity_poly.pdbx_strand_id
1 'polypeptide(L)'
;MPVKIRLARRGRKKAAMYDIVVADSRAPRDGKFIEKLGTYNPNTNPASINFDQDKAFKWVMDGAQPTDTVKAMLSYTGILFKKHLQIGVAKGAITQEQADSKFQTWKDEKEAKIQGKRDTLSQKKSDAAKTALENERKINEARAEALRKRAADAAKAAEPAAPAEDATEAPAAEEQA
;
A
#
# COMPACT_ATOMS: atom_id res chain seq x y z
N MET A 1 -12.29 -33.79 18.00
CA MET A 1 -11.16 -33.17 17.26
C MET A 1 -11.16 -31.67 17.54
N PRO A 2 -10.01 -30.98 17.50
CA PRO A 2 -9.95 -29.59 17.94
C PRO A 2 -10.53 -28.63 16.90
N VAL A 3 -11.32 -27.67 17.38
CA VAL A 3 -11.74 -26.50 16.62
C VAL A 3 -10.51 -25.61 16.39
N LYS A 4 -10.30 -25.17 15.14
CA LYS A 4 -9.17 -24.33 14.75
C LYS A 4 -9.64 -22.97 14.24
N ILE A 5 -8.88 -21.93 14.60
CA ILE A 5 -8.99 -20.63 13.94
C ILE A 5 -7.98 -20.61 12.80
N ARG A 6 -8.47 -20.53 11.57
CA ARG A 6 -7.66 -20.70 10.35
C ARG A 6 -8.02 -19.68 9.28
N LEU A 7 -7.17 -19.59 8.26
CA LEU A 7 -7.41 -18.77 7.08
C LEU A 7 -8.12 -19.58 5.99
N ALA A 8 -9.29 -19.12 5.57
CA ALA A 8 -9.93 -19.56 4.33
C ALA A 8 -9.50 -18.60 3.21
N ARG A 9 -9.11 -19.10 2.04
CA ARG A 9 -8.67 -18.24 0.94
C ARG A 9 -9.87 -17.79 0.14
N ARG A 10 -9.91 -16.50 -0.13
CA ARG A 10 -10.73 -15.85 -1.15
C ARG A 10 -9.83 -15.13 -2.14
N GLY A 11 -10.45 -14.53 -3.15
CA GLY A 11 -9.80 -13.68 -4.12
C GLY A 11 -9.40 -14.43 -5.37
N ARG A 12 -8.68 -13.72 -6.25
CA ARG A 12 -8.33 -14.20 -7.59
C ARG A 12 -6.87 -14.64 -7.64
N LYS A 13 -6.47 -15.25 -8.76
CA LYS A 13 -5.05 -15.53 -9.05
C LYS A 13 -4.24 -14.22 -8.91
N LYS A 14 -3.10 -14.27 -8.22
CA LYS A 14 -2.22 -13.12 -7.90
C LYS A 14 -2.82 -12.01 -7.03
N ALA A 15 -4.04 -12.16 -6.50
CA ALA A 15 -4.61 -11.25 -5.51
C ALA A 15 -5.37 -12.07 -4.46
N ALA A 16 -4.60 -12.73 -3.59
CA ALA A 16 -5.14 -13.57 -2.53
C ALA A 16 -5.65 -12.70 -1.38
N MET A 17 -6.86 -12.99 -0.91
CA MET A 17 -7.46 -12.42 0.29
C MET A 17 -7.84 -13.58 1.20
N TYR A 18 -7.98 -13.35 2.50
CA TYR A 18 -8.31 -14.42 3.43
C TYR A 18 -9.42 -14.01 4.37
N ASP A 19 -10.27 -14.96 4.76
CA ASP A 19 -11.09 -14.82 5.95
C ASP A 19 -10.41 -15.49 7.13
N ILE A 20 -10.60 -14.89 8.29
CA ILE A 20 -10.29 -15.50 9.57
C ILE A 20 -11.56 -16.22 10.01
N VAL A 21 -11.54 -17.55 9.98
CA VAL A 21 -12.70 -18.40 10.27
C VAL A 21 -12.41 -19.41 11.37
N VAL A 22 -13.43 -19.72 12.15
CA VAL A 22 -13.44 -20.82 13.11
C VAL A 22 -14.07 -22.03 12.44
N ALA A 23 -13.34 -23.14 12.37
CA ALA A 23 -13.83 -24.36 11.75
C ALA A 23 -13.27 -25.60 12.44
N ASP A 24 -13.93 -26.75 12.28
CA ASP A 24 -13.34 -28.04 12.66
C ASP A 24 -12.09 -28.30 11.82
N SER A 25 -11.06 -28.86 12.45
CA SER A 25 -9.83 -29.29 11.80
C SER A 25 -10.00 -30.18 10.55
N ARG A 26 -11.06 -31.01 10.48
CA ARG A 26 -11.34 -31.94 9.36
C ARG A 26 -11.98 -31.25 8.17
N ALA A 27 -12.62 -30.10 8.38
CA ALA A 27 -13.35 -29.42 7.32
C ALA A 27 -12.35 -28.97 6.23
N PRO A 28 -12.73 -28.99 4.93
CA PRO A 28 -11.83 -28.53 3.87
C PRO A 28 -11.53 -27.04 4.02
N ARG A 29 -10.39 -26.58 3.50
CA ARG A 29 -9.85 -25.22 3.71
C ARG A 29 -10.86 -24.10 3.45
N ASP A 30 -11.58 -24.19 2.33
CA ASP A 30 -12.58 -23.20 1.89
C ASP A 30 -14.02 -23.74 2.03
N GLY A 31 -14.24 -24.73 2.89
CA GLY A 31 -15.54 -25.35 3.09
C GLY A 31 -16.37 -24.73 4.22
N LYS A 32 -17.26 -25.56 4.77
CA LYS A 32 -18.12 -25.20 5.91
C LYS A 32 -17.28 -24.78 7.11
N PHE A 33 -17.61 -23.62 7.66
CA PHE A 33 -17.07 -23.06 8.90
C PHE A 33 -18.19 -22.84 9.91
N ILE A 34 -17.82 -22.65 11.18
CA ILE A 34 -18.75 -22.41 12.29
C ILE A 34 -19.08 -20.91 12.34
N GLU A 35 -18.05 -20.07 12.42
CA GLU A 35 -18.19 -18.62 12.49
C GLU A 35 -17.06 -17.92 11.74
N LYS A 36 -17.38 -16.80 11.08
CA LYS A 36 -16.39 -15.89 10.49
C LYS A 36 -16.08 -14.77 11.49
N LEU A 37 -14.81 -14.66 11.88
CA LEU A 37 -14.32 -13.61 12.79
C LEU A 37 -13.96 -12.33 12.05
N GLY A 38 -13.49 -12.44 10.82
CA GLY A 38 -13.10 -11.28 10.02
C GLY A 38 -12.34 -11.62 8.74
N THR A 39 -11.51 -10.68 8.32
CA THR A 39 -10.79 -10.68 7.03
C THR A 39 -9.33 -10.25 7.20
N TYR A 40 -8.48 -10.80 6.34
CA TYR A 40 -7.07 -10.49 6.23
C TYR A 40 -6.69 -10.24 4.77
N ASN A 41 -6.04 -9.11 4.51
CA ASN A 41 -5.51 -8.76 3.20
C ASN A 41 -3.99 -8.54 3.28
N PRO A 42 -3.17 -9.46 2.75
CA PRO A 42 -1.71 -9.31 2.73
C PRO A 42 -1.21 -8.39 1.61
N ASN A 43 -2.06 -8.00 0.64
CA ASN A 43 -1.61 -7.21 -0.51
C ASN A 43 -1.50 -5.71 -0.19
N THR A 44 -1.98 -5.28 0.98
CA THR A 44 -1.85 -3.91 1.45
C THR A 44 -0.57 -3.77 2.29
N ASN A 45 0.04 -2.59 2.26
CA ASN A 45 1.19 -2.25 3.11
C ASN A 45 0.85 -0.99 3.92
N PRO A 46 0.66 -1.10 5.25
CA PRO A 46 0.69 -2.31 6.08
C PRO A 46 -0.49 -3.26 5.80
N ALA A 47 -0.31 -4.56 6.09
CA ALA A 47 -1.34 -5.56 5.84
C ALA A 47 -2.61 -5.29 6.66
N SER A 48 -3.78 -5.35 6.01
CA SER A 48 -5.05 -5.05 6.64
C SER A 48 -5.59 -6.27 7.37
N ILE A 49 -5.74 -6.16 8.69
CA ILE A 49 -6.26 -7.21 9.56
C ILE A 49 -7.50 -6.63 10.26
N ASN A 50 -8.68 -7.05 9.82
CA ASN A 50 -9.96 -6.56 10.34
C ASN A 50 -10.78 -7.72 10.86
N PHE A 51 -10.96 -7.83 12.18
CA PHE A 51 -11.79 -8.87 12.78
C PHE A 51 -12.31 -8.43 14.15
N ASP A 52 -13.38 -9.09 14.59
CA ASP A 52 -14.00 -8.86 15.89
C ASP A 52 -13.13 -9.47 17.01
N GLN A 53 -12.56 -8.59 17.84
CA GLN A 53 -11.61 -8.98 18.89
C GLN A 53 -12.29 -9.75 20.03
N ASP A 54 -13.54 -9.42 20.35
CA ASP A 54 -14.25 -10.02 21.48
C ASP A 54 -14.68 -11.44 21.14
N LYS A 55 -15.20 -11.65 19.93
CA LYS A 55 -15.49 -13.00 19.41
C LYS A 55 -14.24 -13.85 19.33
N ALA A 56 -13.16 -13.30 18.77
CA ALA A 56 -11.89 -14.01 18.67
C ALA A 56 -11.34 -14.39 20.05
N PHE A 57 -11.43 -13.48 21.03
CA PHE A 57 -11.02 -13.73 22.41
C PHE A 57 -11.85 -14.84 23.06
N LYS A 58 -13.18 -14.82 22.88
CA LYS A 58 -14.07 -15.88 23.38
C LYS A 58 -13.67 -17.25 22.83
N TRP A 59 -13.53 -17.39 21.51
CA TRP A 59 -13.12 -18.67 20.90
C TRP A 59 -11.76 -19.16 21.39
N VAL A 60 -10.80 -18.25 21.60
CA VAL A 60 -9.47 -18.59 22.13
C VAL A 60 -9.54 -19.02 23.61
N MET A 61 -10.48 -18.48 24.38
CA MET A 61 -10.75 -18.91 25.76
C MET A 61 -11.46 -20.26 25.82
N ASP A 62 -12.41 -20.50 24.92
CA ASP A 62 -13.12 -21.78 24.77
C ASP A 62 -12.20 -22.92 24.25
N GLY A 63 -10.94 -22.61 23.93
CA GLY A 63 -9.90 -23.59 23.61
C GLY A 63 -9.62 -23.77 22.12
N ALA A 64 -10.19 -22.93 21.24
CA ALA A 64 -9.90 -22.97 19.81
C ALA A 64 -8.40 -22.73 19.55
N GLN A 65 -7.80 -23.58 18.71
CA GLN A 65 -6.37 -23.53 18.43
C GLN A 65 -6.10 -22.70 17.17
N PRO A 66 -5.40 -21.55 17.24
CA PRO A 66 -5.07 -20.78 16.05
C PRO A 66 -3.94 -21.44 15.25
N THR A 67 -4.01 -21.36 13.91
CA THR A 67 -2.88 -21.71 13.03
C THR A 67 -1.77 -20.66 13.12
N ASP A 68 -0.55 -20.98 12.67
CA ASP A 68 0.64 -20.14 12.88
C ASP A 68 0.48 -18.68 12.43
N THR A 69 0.01 -18.43 11.20
CA THR A 69 -0.23 -17.07 10.71
C THR A 69 -1.33 -16.34 11.51
N VAL A 70 -2.38 -17.05 11.90
CA VAL A 70 -3.46 -16.48 12.72
C VAL A 70 -2.95 -16.17 14.13
N LYS A 71 -2.10 -17.04 14.70
CA LYS A 71 -1.44 -16.81 15.98
C LYS A 71 -0.58 -15.55 15.95
N ALA A 72 0.15 -15.33 14.85
CA ALA A 72 0.90 -14.08 14.64
C ALA A 72 -0.02 -12.86 14.61
N MET A 73 -1.18 -12.93 13.93
CA MET A 73 -2.17 -11.84 13.94
C MET A 73 -2.76 -11.59 15.33
N LEU A 74 -3.16 -12.64 16.06
CA LEU A 74 -3.72 -12.54 17.41
C LEU A 74 -2.71 -12.04 18.43
N SER A 75 -1.43 -12.37 18.25
CA SER A 75 -0.32 -11.82 19.03
C SER A 75 -0.12 -10.33 18.73
N TYR A 76 -0.16 -9.97 17.44
CA TYR A 76 0.00 -8.60 16.97
C TYR A 76 -1.12 -7.67 17.46
N THR A 77 -2.37 -8.15 17.53
CA THR A 77 -3.50 -7.38 18.07
C THR A 77 -3.64 -7.43 19.59
N GLY A 78 -2.92 -8.35 20.25
CA GLY A 78 -2.87 -8.43 21.72
C GLY A 78 -3.87 -9.41 22.35
N ILE A 79 -4.61 -10.18 21.57
CA ILE A 79 -5.61 -11.12 22.10
C ILE A 79 -4.94 -12.25 22.89
N LEU A 80 -3.80 -12.74 22.42
CA LEU A 80 -3.05 -13.75 23.18
C LEU A 80 -2.47 -13.17 24.49
N PHE A 81 -2.11 -11.89 24.49
CA PHE A 81 -1.64 -11.21 25.69
C PHE A 81 -2.79 -11.00 26.69
N LYS A 82 -3.95 -10.52 26.20
CA LYS A 82 -5.21 -10.47 26.98
C LYS A 82 -5.55 -11.83 27.57
N LYS A 83 -5.39 -12.92 26.80
CA LYS A 83 -5.61 -14.29 27.28
C LYS A 83 -4.69 -14.66 28.44
N HIS A 84 -3.40 -14.37 28.31
CA HIS A 84 -2.41 -14.66 29.34
C HIS A 84 -2.73 -13.92 30.66
N LEU A 85 -3.06 -12.63 30.58
CA LEU A 85 -3.44 -11.83 31.75
C LEU A 85 -4.71 -12.38 32.42
N GLN A 86 -5.72 -12.71 31.63
CA GLN A 86 -6.99 -13.26 32.15
C GLN A 86 -6.82 -14.62 32.82
N ILE A 87 -5.91 -15.47 32.34
CA ILE A 87 -5.54 -16.71 33.05
C ILE A 87 -4.90 -16.39 34.41
N GLY A 88 -4.09 -15.33 34.51
CA GLY A 88 -3.51 -14.86 35.76
C GLY A 88 -4.57 -14.39 36.76
N VAL A 89 -5.58 -13.65 36.28
CA VAL A 89 -6.74 -13.22 37.08
C VAL A 89 -7.54 -14.43 37.58
N ALA A 90 -7.86 -15.37 36.68
CA ALA A 90 -8.62 -16.57 37.04
C ALA A 90 -7.90 -17.46 38.07
N LYS A 91 -6.55 -17.42 38.10
CA LYS A 91 -5.72 -18.10 39.10
C LYS A 91 -5.50 -17.28 40.37
N GLY A 92 -6.02 -16.06 40.47
CA GLY A 92 -5.85 -15.16 41.62
C GLY A 92 -4.46 -14.52 41.75
N ALA A 93 -3.60 -14.62 40.72
CA ALA A 93 -2.24 -14.09 40.79
C ALA A 93 -2.16 -12.56 40.56
N ILE A 94 -3.16 -11.98 39.89
CA ILE A 94 -3.28 -10.55 39.62
C ILE A 94 -4.74 -10.11 39.72
N THR A 95 -4.97 -8.84 40.06
CA THR A 95 -6.33 -8.26 40.03
C THR A 95 -6.75 -7.92 38.60
N GLN A 96 -8.06 -7.78 38.38
CA GLN A 96 -8.60 -7.38 37.07
C GLN A 96 -8.08 -6.01 36.63
N GLU A 97 -7.98 -5.05 37.54
CA GLU A 97 -7.46 -3.71 37.27
C GLU A 97 -5.99 -3.72 36.82
N GLN A 98 -5.16 -4.56 37.45
CA GLN A 98 -3.76 -4.73 37.06
C GLN A 98 -3.62 -5.36 35.68
N ALA A 99 -4.50 -6.31 35.34
CA ALA A 99 -4.54 -6.92 34.01
C ALA A 99 -4.92 -5.87 32.95
N ASP A 100 -5.94 -5.07 33.20
CA ASP A 100 -6.42 -4.06 32.25
C ASP A 100 -5.39 -2.94 32.05
N SER A 101 -4.77 -2.47 33.13
CA SER A 101 -3.68 -1.48 33.05
C SER A 101 -2.51 -1.99 32.20
N LYS A 102 -2.01 -3.21 32.46
CA LYS A 102 -0.94 -3.82 31.66
C LYS A 102 -1.32 -3.98 30.19
N PHE A 103 -2.57 -4.33 29.93
CA PHE A 103 -3.07 -4.48 28.56
C PHE A 103 -3.13 -3.14 27.82
N GLN A 104 -3.55 -2.07 28.49
CA GLN A 104 -3.59 -0.73 27.89
C GLN A 104 -2.19 -0.20 27.59
N THR A 105 -1.26 -0.28 28.53
CA THR A 105 0.14 0.12 28.28
C THR A 105 0.73 -0.61 27.08
N TRP A 106 0.49 -1.92 26.99
CA TRP A 106 0.92 -2.70 25.83
C TRP A 106 0.27 -2.23 24.52
N LYS A 107 -1.04 -1.90 24.55
CA LYS A 107 -1.77 -1.40 23.37
C LYS A 107 -1.19 -0.06 22.90
N ASP A 108 -0.99 0.87 23.82
CA ASP A 108 -0.47 2.20 23.51
C ASP A 108 0.93 2.14 22.89
N GLU A 109 1.82 1.33 23.47
CA GLU A 109 3.16 1.08 22.90
C GLU A 109 3.09 0.49 21.49
N LYS A 110 2.15 -0.41 21.24
CA LYS A 110 1.98 -1.03 19.92
C LYS A 110 1.40 -0.05 18.92
N GLU A 111 0.39 0.73 19.32
CA GLU A 111 -0.20 1.77 18.48
C GLU A 111 0.85 2.81 18.09
N ALA A 112 1.67 3.28 19.04
CA ALA A 112 2.78 4.18 18.77
C ALA A 112 3.77 3.60 17.73
N LYS A 113 4.17 2.33 17.87
CA LYS A 113 5.04 1.64 16.89
C LYS A 113 4.40 1.52 15.50
N ILE A 114 3.08 1.29 15.46
CA ILE A 114 2.34 1.19 14.20
C ILE A 114 2.26 2.56 13.52
N GLN A 115 1.95 3.62 14.26
CA GLN A 115 1.92 4.98 13.73
C GLN A 115 3.29 5.41 13.20
N GLY A 116 4.36 5.18 13.97
CA GLY A 116 5.72 5.48 13.50
C GLY A 116 6.08 4.77 12.18
N LYS A 117 5.62 3.53 11.98
CA LYS A 117 5.81 2.81 10.71
C LYS A 117 4.97 3.39 9.57
N ARG A 118 3.74 3.82 9.84
CA ARG A 118 2.86 4.49 8.85
C ARG A 118 3.45 5.83 8.42
N ASP A 119 3.93 6.63 9.36
CA ASP A 119 4.54 7.93 9.09
C ASP A 119 5.81 7.79 8.26
N THR A 120 6.68 6.84 8.61
CA THR A 120 7.88 6.51 7.83
C THR A 120 7.53 6.11 6.40
N LEU A 121 6.48 5.30 6.22
CA LEU A 121 6.04 4.87 4.88
C LEU A 121 5.46 6.03 4.08
N SER A 122 4.72 6.93 4.74
CA SER A 122 4.18 8.15 4.15
C SER A 122 5.29 9.09 3.68
N GLN A 123 6.29 9.36 4.52
CA GLN A 123 7.46 10.17 4.19
C GLN A 123 8.24 9.60 3.00
N LYS A 124 8.55 8.29 3.03
CA LYS A 124 9.20 7.63 1.89
C LYS A 124 8.42 7.77 0.59
N LYS A 125 7.09 7.70 0.65
CA LYS A 125 6.22 7.89 -0.52
C LYS A 125 6.26 9.33 -1.01
N SER A 126 6.21 10.33 -0.11
CA SER A 126 6.31 11.74 -0.50
C SER A 126 7.66 12.08 -1.09
N ASP A 127 8.74 11.53 -0.53
CA ASP A 127 10.10 11.81 -0.99
C ASP A 127 10.35 11.16 -2.36
N ALA A 128 9.93 9.91 -2.54
CA ALA A 128 9.97 9.25 -3.84
C ALA A 128 9.16 10.02 -4.91
N ALA A 129 7.98 10.53 -4.54
CA ALA A 129 7.16 11.35 -5.45
C ALA A 129 7.83 12.68 -5.82
N LYS A 130 8.47 13.36 -4.86
CA LYS A 130 9.24 14.59 -5.12
C LYS A 130 10.42 14.33 -6.05
N THR A 131 11.21 13.30 -5.78
CA THR A 131 12.35 12.93 -6.63
C THR A 131 11.90 12.53 -8.04
N ALA A 132 10.79 11.79 -8.17
CA ALA A 132 10.21 11.47 -9.47
C ALA A 132 9.80 12.73 -10.25
N LEU A 133 9.12 13.67 -9.59
CA LEU A 133 8.69 14.93 -10.19
C LEU A 133 9.87 15.82 -10.61
N GLU A 134 10.90 15.92 -9.78
CA GLU A 134 12.13 16.65 -10.12
C GLU A 134 12.86 16.04 -11.33
N ASN A 135 12.92 14.71 -11.39
CA ASN A 135 13.50 14.01 -12.54
C ASN A 135 12.67 14.23 -13.82
N GLU A 136 11.34 14.16 -13.74
CA GLU A 136 10.46 14.47 -14.86
C GLU A 136 10.61 15.91 -15.34
N ARG A 137 10.73 16.88 -14.42
CA ARG A 137 10.98 18.29 -14.75
C ARG A 137 12.30 18.48 -15.49
N LYS A 138 13.39 17.91 -14.97
CA LYS A 138 14.72 17.97 -15.63
C LYS A 138 14.68 17.35 -17.03
N ILE A 139 14.01 16.20 -17.18
CA ILE A 139 13.85 15.55 -18.50
C ILE A 139 13.03 16.43 -19.45
N ASN A 140 11.96 17.04 -18.96
CA ASN A 140 11.10 17.91 -19.77
C ASN A 140 11.79 19.21 -20.17
N GLU A 141 12.55 19.84 -19.25
CA GLU A 141 13.36 21.03 -19.53
C GLU A 141 14.46 20.72 -20.57
N ALA A 142 15.19 19.61 -20.41
CA ALA A 142 16.19 19.18 -21.37
C ALA A 142 15.59 18.89 -22.76
N ARG A 143 14.42 18.25 -22.83
CA ARG A 143 13.69 18.04 -24.10
C ARG A 143 13.25 19.36 -24.72
N ALA A 144 12.74 20.30 -23.94
CA ALA A 144 12.32 21.61 -24.41
C ALA A 144 13.50 22.44 -24.95
N GLU A 145 14.66 22.40 -24.28
CA GLU A 145 15.87 23.06 -24.77
C GLU A 145 16.41 22.41 -26.05
N ALA A 146 16.40 21.09 -26.15
CA ALA A 146 16.78 20.37 -27.38
C ALA A 146 15.85 20.72 -28.56
N LEU A 147 14.54 20.83 -28.31
CA LEU A 147 13.56 21.30 -29.30
C LEU A 147 13.82 22.75 -29.71
N ARG A 148 14.13 23.65 -28.76
CA ARG A 148 14.48 25.05 -29.05
C ARG A 148 15.76 25.17 -29.88
N LYS A 149 16.81 24.43 -29.53
CA LYS A 149 18.06 24.38 -30.32
C LYS A 149 17.78 23.87 -31.73
N ARG A 150 17.07 22.75 -31.87
CA ARG A 150 16.68 22.22 -33.19
C ARG A 150 15.83 23.18 -34.01
N ALA A 151 14.90 23.91 -33.39
CA ALA A 151 14.09 24.92 -34.08
C ALA A 151 14.93 26.13 -34.52
N ALA A 152 15.89 26.56 -33.69
CA ALA A 152 16.82 27.64 -34.04
C ALA A 152 17.79 27.21 -35.16
N ASP A 153 18.31 25.98 -35.12
CA ASP A 153 19.14 25.41 -36.18
C ASP A 153 18.35 25.25 -37.49
N ALA A 154 17.08 24.82 -37.42
CA ALA A 154 16.20 24.73 -38.59
C ALA A 154 15.86 26.12 -39.16
N ALA A 155 15.63 27.14 -38.32
CA ALA A 155 15.41 28.51 -38.77
C ALA A 155 16.67 29.09 -39.45
N LYS A 156 17.86 28.80 -38.91
CA LYS A 156 19.15 29.22 -39.49
C LYS A 156 19.51 28.48 -40.78
N ALA A 157 19.05 27.24 -40.96
CA ALA A 157 19.20 26.47 -42.19
C ALA A 157 18.16 26.83 -43.27
N ALA A 158 17.01 27.39 -42.87
CA ALA A 158 15.96 27.87 -43.77
C ALA A 158 16.23 29.29 -44.31
N GLU A 159 17.34 29.94 -43.91
CA GLU A 159 17.92 31.09 -44.61
C GLU A 159 18.95 30.62 -45.65
N PRO A 160 18.61 30.54 -46.95
CA PRO A 160 19.60 30.62 -48.01
C PRO A 160 19.57 31.99 -48.70
N ALA A 161 20.78 32.53 -48.89
CA ALA A 161 21.21 33.45 -49.96
C ALA A 161 20.22 34.55 -50.38
N ALA A 162 20.51 35.80 -49.97
CA ALA A 162 20.15 36.95 -50.78
C ALA A 162 20.68 36.72 -52.22
N PRO A 163 19.81 36.66 -53.25
CA PRO A 163 20.27 36.61 -54.63
C PRO A 163 20.86 37.97 -54.99
N ALA A 164 22.07 37.95 -55.53
CA ALA A 164 22.56 39.00 -56.40
C ALA A 164 21.66 39.06 -57.67
N GLU A 165 21.34 40.29 -58.06
CA GLU A 165 20.98 40.80 -59.40
C GLU A 165 20.22 39.87 -60.37
N ASP A 166 18.98 40.24 -60.73
CA ASP A 166 18.66 40.92 -62.01
C ASP A 166 17.15 40.77 -62.36
N ALA A 167 16.47 41.88 -62.73
CA ALA A 167 15.38 41.96 -63.72
C ALA A 167 14.51 43.24 -63.58
N THR A 168 15.00 44.34 -64.12
CA THR A 168 14.20 45.29 -64.94
C THR A 168 15.07 45.53 -66.16
N GLU A 169 14.86 44.87 -67.29
CA GLU A 169 13.92 45.30 -68.33
C GLU A 169 13.80 44.24 -69.43
N ALA A 170 12.56 43.97 -69.87
CA ALA A 170 12.22 43.60 -71.24
C ALA A 170 10.68 43.71 -71.43
N PRO A 171 10.14 43.88 -72.63
CA PRO A 171 10.34 44.96 -73.61
C PRO A 171 8.98 45.61 -74.02
N ALA A 172 8.97 46.82 -74.57
CA ALA A 172 7.89 47.26 -75.48
C ALA A 172 8.37 48.43 -76.35
N ALA A 173 8.42 48.18 -77.65
CA ALA A 173 8.56 49.18 -78.69
C ALA A 173 7.27 50.00 -78.82
N GLU A 174 7.38 51.32 -79.02
CA GLU A 174 6.53 52.01 -79.98
C GLU A 174 7.24 53.25 -80.54
N GLU A 175 7.12 53.36 -81.86
CA GLU A 175 7.77 54.29 -82.77
C GLU A 175 6.84 55.51 -83.00
N GLN A 176 7.45 56.64 -83.39
CA GLN A 176 6.86 57.81 -84.08
C GLN A 176 6.20 58.94 -83.24
N ALA A 177 6.94 60.04 -83.07
CA ALA A 177 6.73 61.31 -83.79
C ALA A 177 7.97 62.20 -83.68
#